data_AF-A0A7S1RAU6-F1
#
_entry.id   AF-A0A7S1RAU6-F1
#
_cell.length_a   1.000
_cell.length_b   1.000
_cell.length_c   1.000
_cell.angle_alpha   90.00
_cell.angle_beta   90.00
_cell.angle_gamma   90.00
#
_symmetry.space_group_name_H-M   'P 1'
#
loop_
_entity.id
_entity.type
_entity.pdbx_description
1 polymer ?
#
loop_
_entity_poly.entity_id
_entity_poly.type
_entity_poly.pdbx_seq_one_letter_code
_entity_poly.pdbx_strand_id
1 'polypeptide(L)'
;AMAARTIGDRGVQLIATAHGKTLHDLIANSELTNLIGGLSTSSLGDKNPRYLSAGRKTITERSSSPVFAALVEIRGPSSVVVHLDLARAVDNILEGMPNIVESRTIDGDGVMWIEKLEV
;
A
#
# COMPACT_ATOMS: atom_id res chain seq x y z
N ALA A 1 1.14 15.62 -3.16
CA ALA A 1 1.08 14.40 -4.02
C ALA A 1 1.23 14.63 -5.54
N MET A 2 0.56 15.63 -6.13
CA MET A 2 0.48 15.80 -7.60
C MET A 2 1.83 15.82 -8.34
N ALA A 3 2.83 16.57 -7.84
CA ALA A 3 4.15 16.65 -8.47
C ALA A 3 4.87 15.29 -8.54
N ALA A 4 4.78 14.49 -7.45
CA ALA A 4 5.38 13.17 -7.41
C ALA A 4 4.77 12.25 -8.48
N ARG A 5 3.46 12.33 -8.70
CA ARG A 5 2.77 11.55 -9.74
C ARG A 5 3.24 11.92 -11.15
N THR A 6 3.30 13.21 -11.47
CA THR A 6 3.81 13.69 -12.76
C THR A 6 5.24 13.22 -13.04
N ILE A 7 6.08 13.14 -12.01
CA ILE A 7 7.46 12.67 -12.14
C ILE A 7 7.52 11.14 -12.27
N GLY A 8 6.75 10.41 -11.47
CA GLY A 8 6.65 8.95 -11.54
C GLY A 8 6.11 8.46 -12.89
N ASP A 9 5.11 9.14 -13.46
CA ASP A 9 4.53 8.82 -14.77
C ASP A 9 5.54 9.00 -15.92
N ARG A 10 6.62 9.77 -15.69
CA ARG A 10 7.74 9.90 -16.65
C ARG A 10 8.79 8.79 -16.49
N GLY A 11 8.54 7.80 -15.64
CA GLY A 11 9.44 6.67 -15.39
C GLY A 11 10.62 6.99 -14.47
N VAL A 12 10.58 8.11 -13.75
CA VAL A 12 11.62 8.46 -12.78
C VAL A 12 11.37 7.71 -11.49
N GLN A 13 12.40 7.03 -10.98
CA GLN A 13 12.33 6.38 -9.67
C GLN A 13 12.38 7.44 -8.57
N LEU A 14 11.36 7.42 -7.70
CA LEU A 14 11.23 8.36 -6.59
C LEU A 14 11.50 7.66 -5.25
N ILE A 15 12.05 8.43 -4.31
CA ILE A 15 12.18 8.06 -2.90
C ILE A 15 11.56 9.20 -2.09
N ALA A 16 10.73 8.86 -1.11
CA ALA A 16 10.10 9.83 -0.23
C ALA A 16 9.89 9.23 1.16
N THR A 17 9.78 10.11 2.15
CA THR A 17 9.33 9.79 3.50
C THR A 17 7.93 10.38 3.68
N ALA A 18 7.01 9.62 4.28
CA ALA A 18 5.66 10.08 4.57
C ALA A 18 5.36 9.96 6.07
N HIS A 19 4.41 10.76 6.55
CA HIS A 19 3.87 10.60 7.90
C HIS A 19 2.89 9.41 7.92
N GLY A 20 3.11 8.49 8.85
CA GLY A 20 2.37 7.23 8.96
C GLY A 20 3.30 6.14 9.48
N LYS A 21 2.75 5.17 10.21
CA LYS A 21 3.51 4.02 10.72
C LYS A 21 3.29 2.78 9.87
N THR A 22 2.13 2.70 9.20
CA THR A 22 1.72 1.55 8.41
C THR A 22 1.08 1.96 7.08
N LEU A 23 0.99 1.03 6.14
CA LEU A 23 0.25 1.19 4.88
C LEU A 23 -1.22 1.54 5.14
N HIS A 24 -1.81 1.02 6.22
CA HIS A 24 -3.18 1.37 6.62
C HIS A 24 -3.34 2.87 6.92
N ASP A 25 -2.33 3.51 7.51
CA ASP A 25 -2.36 4.95 7.78
C ASP A 25 -2.36 5.77 6.48
N LEU A 26 -1.63 5.29 5.46
CA LEU A 26 -1.61 5.93 4.14
C LEU A 26 -2.97 5.77 3.43
N ILE A 27 -3.60 4.61 3.56
CA ILE A 27 -4.95 4.33 3.01
C ILE A 27 -6.02 5.19 3.68
N ALA A 28 -5.91 5.43 4.99
CA ALA A 28 -6.85 6.27 5.73
C ALA A 28 -6.67 7.77 5.47
N ASN A 29 -5.56 8.19 4.83
CA ASN A 29 -5.23 9.59 4.62
C ASN A 29 -5.61 10.08 3.21
N SER A 30 -6.47 11.11 3.14
CA SER A 30 -6.98 11.65 1.87
C SER A 30 -5.92 12.31 0.97
N GLU A 31 -4.79 12.76 1.51
CA GLU A 31 -3.70 13.34 0.70
C GLU A 31 -2.73 12.26 0.22
N LEU A 32 -2.28 11.39 1.12
CA LEU A 32 -1.27 10.36 0.85
C LEU A 32 -1.80 9.19 0.03
N THR A 33 -3.11 8.93 0.04
CA THR A 33 -3.77 7.95 -0.83
C THR A 33 -3.40 8.14 -2.30
N ASN A 34 -3.20 9.39 -2.75
CA ASN A 34 -2.79 9.69 -4.12
C ASN A 34 -1.40 9.15 -4.49
N LEU A 35 -0.51 8.93 -3.52
CA LEU A 35 0.82 8.34 -3.74
C LEU A 35 0.78 6.83 -3.89
N ILE A 36 -0.23 6.18 -3.30
CA ILE A 36 -0.46 4.73 -3.35
C ILE A 36 -1.48 4.34 -4.42
N GLY A 37 -1.69 5.21 -5.41
CA GLY A 37 -2.53 4.96 -6.59
C GLY A 37 -3.87 5.67 -6.60
N GLY A 38 -4.19 6.42 -5.55
CA GLY A 38 -5.49 7.08 -5.37
C GLY A 38 -6.59 6.07 -5.05
N LEU A 39 -7.53 6.42 -4.18
CA LEU A 39 -8.67 5.56 -3.87
C LEU A 39 -9.95 6.20 -4.38
N SER A 40 -10.80 5.39 -5.00
CA SER A 40 -12.11 5.80 -5.51
C SER A 40 -13.19 4.85 -5.03
N THR A 41 -14.28 5.40 -4.52
CA THR A 41 -15.46 4.63 -4.11
C THR A 41 -16.54 4.73 -5.18
N SER A 42 -16.94 3.59 -5.74
CA SER A 42 -17.98 3.49 -6.77
C SER A 42 -19.17 2.70 -6.24
N SER A 43 -20.39 3.16 -6.57
CA SER A 43 -21.61 2.41 -6.25
C SER A 43 -21.76 1.19 -7.15
N LEU A 44 -22.01 0.02 -6.57
CA LEU A 44 -22.26 -1.20 -7.32
C LEU A 44 -23.75 -1.34 -7.63
N GLY A 45 -24.08 -1.57 -8.91
CA GLY A 45 -25.41 -2.02 -9.31
C GLY A 45 -25.61 -3.52 -9.07
N ASP A 46 -26.87 -3.96 -8.97
CA ASP A 46 -27.30 -5.31 -8.57
C ASP A 46 -26.70 -6.50 -9.36
N LYS A 47 -26.07 -6.26 -10.52
CA LYS A 47 -25.55 -7.31 -11.42
C LYS A 47 -24.08 -7.68 -11.22
N ASN A 48 -23.37 -7.01 -10.33
CA ASN A 48 -21.94 -7.28 -10.12
C ASN A 48 -21.76 -8.43 -9.10
N PRO A 49 -20.96 -9.48 -9.35
CA PRO A 49 -20.82 -10.61 -8.44
C PRO A 49 -20.40 -10.20 -7.02
N ARG A 50 -19.60 -9.14 -6.89
CA ARG A 50 -19.18 -8.56 -5.60
C ARG A 50 -20.36 -7.94 -4.81
N TYR A 51 -21.43 -7.47 -5.47
CA TYR A 51 -22.63 -6.94 -4.81
C TYR A 51 -23.36 -8.04 -4.04
N LEU A 52 -23.49 -9.21 -4.67
CA LEU A 52 -24.19 -10.37 -4.13
C LEU A 52 -23.49 -10.93 -2.88
N SER A 53 -22.17 -10.81 -2.79
CA SER A 53 -21.38 -11.37 -1.69
C SER A 53 -21.28 -10.46 -0.45
N ALA A 54 -21.40 -9.13 -0.59
CA ALA A 54 -21.02 -8.19 0.47
C ALA A 54 -22.16 -7.35 1.05
N GLY A 55 -23.33 -7.26 0.39
CA GLY A 55 -24.47 -6.44 0.85
C GLY A 55 -24.19 -4.92 0.94
N ARG A 56 -22.98 -4.47 0.57
CA ARG A 56 -22.55 -3.07 0.52
C ARG A 56 -22.78 -2.51 -0.87
N LYS A 57 -23.44 -1.35 -0.94
CA LYS A 57 -23.76 -0.62 -2.17
C LYS A 57 -22.55 0.05 -2.81
N THR A 58 -21.37 -0.03 -2.21
CA THR A 58 -20.16 0.67 -2.68
C THR A 58 -18.93 -0.21 -2.54
N ILE A 59 -18.02 -0.12 -3.52
CA ILE A 59 -16.69 -0.72 -3.48
C ILE A 59 -15.67 0.42 -3.55
N THR A 60 -14.62 0.32 -2.74
CA THR A 60 -13.44 1.20 -2.83
C THR A 60 -12.31 0.45 -3.52
N GLU A 61 -11.79 1.01 -4.60
CA GLU A 61 -10.70 0.43 -5.38
C GLU A 61 -9.65 1.50 -5.66
N ARG A 62 -8.44 1.05 -5.97
CA ARG A 62 -7.36 1.93 -6.38
C ARG A 62 -7.62 2.47 -7.79
N SER A 63 -7.49 3.78 -7.99
CA SER A 63 -7.84 4.45 -9.26
C SER A 63 -6.73 4.39 -10.31
N SER A 64 -5.49 4.08 -9.93
CA SER A 64 -4.33 4.03 -10.81
C SER A 64 -3.14 3.32 -10.16
N SER A 65 -2.08 3.02 -10.92
CA SER A 65 -0.83 2.50 -10.35
C SER A 65 -0.25 3.43 -9.26
N PRO A 66 0.29 2.88 -8.15
CA PRO A 66 1.03 3.66 -7.17
C PRO A 66 2.21 4.40 -7.80
N VAL A 67 2.55 5.56 -7.23
CA VAL A 67 3.73 6.33 -7.65
C VAL A 67 5.02 5.61 -7.23
N PHE A 68 4.98 4.87 -6.13
CA PHE A 68 6.10 4.10 -5.59
C PHE A 68 5.86 2.61 -5.79
N ALA A 69 6.88 1.86 -6.20
CA ALA A 69 6.76 0.42 -6.39
C ALA A 69 6.68 -0.35 -5.05
N ALA A 70 7.38 0.16 -4.03
CA ALA A 70 7.48 -0.47 -2.72
C ALA A 70 7.26 0.55 -1.60
N LEU A 71 6.86 0.07 -0.43
CA LEU A 71 6.73 0.84 0.81
C LEU A 71 7.56 0.18 1.91
N VAL A 72 8.26 1.00 2.70
CA VAL A 72 8.99 0.55 3.89
C VAL A 72 8.38 1.20 5.12
N GLU A 73 7.86 0.38 6.02
CA GLU A 73 7.36 0.78 7.33
C GLU A 73 8.47 0.66 8.36
N ILE A 74 8.82 1.77 9.03
CA ILE A 74 9.84 1.75 10.08
C ILE A 74 9.19 1.29 11.39
N ARG A 75 9.55 0.07 11.85
CA ARG A 75 9.02 -0.52 13.09
C ARG A 75 9.87 -0.17 14.30
N GLY A 76 11.17 0.00 14.10
CA GLY A 76 12.12 0.38 15.14
C GLY A 76 13.47 0.78 14.56
N PRO A 77 14.46 1.07 15.42
CA PRO A 77 15.79 1.54 14.99
C PRO A 77 16.53 0.57 14.06
N SER A 78 16.29 -0.73 14.22
CA SER A 78 16.95 -1.80 13.46
C SER A 78 15.96 -2.75 12.79
N SER A 79 14.68 -2.40 12.69
CA SER A 79 13.65 -3.26 12.12
C SER A 79 12.66 -2.50 11.25
N VAL A 80 12.39 -3.04 10.08
CA VAL A 80 11.45 -2.48 9.11
C VAL A 80 10.57 -3.58 8.50
N VAL A 81 9.38 -3.21 8.05
CA VAL A 81 8.51 -4.06 7.24
C VAL A 81 8.48 -3.51 5.81
N VAL A 82 8.68 -4.36 4.82
CA VAL A 82 8.76 -3.96 3.41
C VAL A 82 7.60 -4.59 2.63
N HIS A 83 6.77 -3.74 2.04
CA HIS A 83 5.82 -4.12 1.01
C HIS A 83 6.51 -3.99 -0.34
N LEU A 84 7.01 -5.10 -0.89
CA LEU A 84 7.76 -5.10 -2.16
C LEU A 84 6.88 -4.76 -3.38
N ASP A 85 5.61 -5.17 -3.33
CA ASP A 85 4.60 -4.84 -4.34
C ASP A 85 3.51 -3.99 -3.66
N LEU A 86 3.68 -2.67 -3.73
CA LEU A 86 2.75 -1.74 -3.10
C LEU A 86 1.36 -1.80 -3.74
N ALA A 87 1.27 -2.08 -5.05
CA ALA A 87 -0.01 -2.17 -5.75
C ALA A 87 -0.82 -3.34 -5.20
N ARG A 88 -0.23 -4.53 -5.17
CA ARG A 88 -0.86 -5.72 -4.59
C ARG A 88 -1.14 -5.56 -3.11
N ALA A 89 -0.25 -4.91 -2.37
CA ALA A 89 -0.44 -4.66 -0.95
C ALA A 89 -1.69 -3.82 -0.66
N VAL A 90 -1.90 -2.73 -1.42
CA VAL A 90 -3.09 -1.89 -1.30
C VAL A 90 -4.34 -2.67 -1.68
N ASP A 91 -4.31 -3.37 -2.80
CA ASP A 91 -5.47 -4.11 -3.31
C ASP A 91 -5.89 -5.21 -2.32
N ASN A 92 -4.93 -5.97 -1.76
CA ASN A 92 -5.21 -6.98 -0.72
C ASN A 92 -5.85 -6.35 0.53
N ILE A 93 -5.36 -5.21 1.00
CA ILE A 93 -5.94 -4.53 2.17
C ILE A 93 -7.38 -4.07 1.88
N LEU A 94 -7.64 -3.50 0.71
CA LEU A 94 -8.99 -3.06 0.32
C LEU A 94 -9.98 -4.23 0.19
N GLU A 95 -9.49 -5.39 -0.24
CA GLU A 95 -10.28 -6.63 -0.38
C GLU A 95 -10.35 -7.45 0.92
N GLY A 96 -9.64 -7.04 1.98
CA GLY A 96 -9.56 -7.79 3.24
C GLY A 96 -8.82 -9.12 3.12
N MET A 97 -7.95 -9.26 2.13
CA MET A 97 -7.09 -10.43 1.93
C MET A 97 -5.77 -10.27 2.68
N PRO A 98 -5.15 -11.39 3.10
CA PRO A 98 -3.82 -11.35 3.71
C PRO A 98 -2.79 -10.79 2.72
N ASN A 99 -1.80 -10.08 3.25
CA ASN A 99 -0.70 -9.53 2.48
C ASN A 99 0.63 -10.15 2.92
N ILE A 100 1.50 -10.43 1.95
CA ILE A 100 2.83 -10.97 2.23
C ILE A 100 3.83 -9.82 2.22
N VAL A 101 4.51 -9.63 3.35
CA VAL A 101 5.51 -8.59 3.57
C VAL A 101 6.84 -9.19 3.98
N GLU A 102 7.91 -8.42 3.86
CA GLU A 102 9.21 -8.80 4.42
C GLU A 102 9.47 -8.04 5.72
N SER A 103 9.62 -8.76 6.82
CA SER A 103 10.23 -8.23 8.04
C SER A 103 11.74 -8.30 7.89
N ARG A 104 12.40 -7.16 8.05
CA ARG A 104 13.83 -7.02 7.88
C ARG A 104 14.43 -6.43 9.15
N THR A 105 15.33 -7.17 9.79
CA THR A 105 15.96 -6.77 11.05
C THR A 105 17.48 -6.86 10.93
N ILE A 106 18.19 -5.89 11.49
CA ILE A 106 19.65 -5.90 11.60
C ILE A 106 20.02 -6.16 13.06
N ASP A 107 20.92 -7.11 13.31
CA ASP A 107 21.42 -7.42 14.65
C ASP A 107 22.63 -6.54 15.06
N GLY A 108 23.18 -6.80 16.25
CA GLY A 108 24.31 -6.04 16.79
C GLY A 108 25.62 -6.21 16.02
N ASP A 109 25.74 -7.29 15.24
CA ASP A 109 26.91 -7.56 14.41
C ASP A 109 26.74 -6.99 12.98
N GLY A 110 25.60 -6.36 12.70
CA GLY A 110 25.27 -5.77 11.41
C GLY A 110 24.73 -6.79 10.40
N VAL A 111 24.41 -8.02 10.82
CA VAL A 111 23.83 -9.04 9.95
C VAL A 111 22.34 -8.77 9.75
N MET A 112 21.90 -8.84 8.49
CA MET A 112 20.52 -8.61 8.10
C MET A 112 19.74 -9.92 8.02
N TRP A 113 18.67 -10.00 8.78
CA TRP A 113 17.71 -11.10 8.79
C TRP A 113 16.45 -10.68 8.03
N ILE A 114 16.01 -11.52 7.11
CA ILE A 114 14.82 -11.27 6.27
C ILE A 114 13.85 -12.43 6.45
N GLU A 115 12.64 -12.12 6.89
CA GLU A 115 11.56 -13.07 7.10
C GLU A 115 10.33 -12.65 6.29
N LYS A 116 9.66 -13.60 5.63
CA LYS A 116 8.37 -13.33 4.98
C LYS A 116 7.26 -13.56 5.98
N LEU A 117 6.43 -12.54 6.20
CA LEU A 117 5.29 -12.57 7.09
C LEU A 117 4.00 -12.42 6.29
N GLU A 118 2.96 -13.10 6.74
CA GLU A 118 1.59 -12.86 6.33
C GLU A 118 0.93 -11.94 7.37
N VAL A 119 0.36 -10.81 6.90
CA VAL A 119 -0.25 -9.75 7.72
C VAL A 119 -1.63 -9.38 7.21
#